data_AF-A0A0C2BJ99-F1
#
_entry.id   AF-A0A0C2BJ99-F1
#
_cell.length_a   1.000
_cell.length_b   1.000
_cell.length_c   1.000
_cell.angle_alpha   90.00
_cell.angle_beta   90.00
_cell.angle_gamma   90.00
#
_symmetry.space_group_name_H-M   'P 1'
#
loop_
_entity.id
_entity.type
_entity.pdbx_description
1 polymer ?
#
loop_
_entity_poly.entity_id
_entity_poly.type
_entity_poly.pdbx_seq_one_letter_code
_entity_poly.pdbx_strand_id
1 'polypeptide(L)' 'VNIVGGCCGTTPDHISAMAKALKGIAPRQPPNDPHAGNMLLSGLEPMTVGPFTNFVNIGERCNVAGSRRFCNLIKNENYE' A
#
# COMPACT_ATOMS: atom_id res chain seq x y z
N VAL A 1 -17.55 -3.58 7.02
CA VAL A 1 -16.96 -2.23 7.23
C VAL A 1 -17.16 -1.83 8.68
N ASN A 2 -16.34 -0.93 9.21
CA ASN A 2 -16.47 -0.44 10.58
C ASN A 2 -16.98 1.00 10.65
N ILE A 3 -16.88 1.72 9.53
CA ILE A 3 -17.33 3.10 9.35
C ILE A 3 -18.00 3.16 7.98
N VAL A 4 -19.13 3.87 7.90
CA VAL A 4 -19.83 4.17 6.66
C VAL A 4 -20.17 5.66 6.66
N GLY A 5 -20.08 6.27 5.48
CA GLY A 5 -20.38 7.68 5.28
C GLY A 5 -20.55 7.95 3.79
N GLY A 6 -20.29 9.19 3.38
CA GLY A 6 -20.35 9.55 1.97
C GLY A 6 -19.33 10.61 1.59
N CYS A 7 -19.23 10.86 0.29
CA CYS A 7 -18.33 11.83 -0.32
C CYS A 7 -19.16 12.99 -0.91
N CYS A 8 -18.69 13.57 -2.01
CA CYS A 8 -19.37 14.64 -2.73
C CYS A 8 -20.79 14.20 -3.18
N GLY A 9 -21.79 15.05 -2.93
CA GLY A 9 -23.19 14.78 -3.25
C GLY A 9 -24.00 14.06 -2.16
N THR A 10 -23.37 13.66 -1.05
CA THR A 10 -24.08 13.05 0.09
C THR A 10 -24.87 14.11 0.85
N THR A 11 -26.13 13.81 1.18
CA THR A 11 -27.04 14.71 1.94
C THR A 11 -27.43 14.08 3.28
N PRO A 12 -28.02 14.85 4.21
CA PRO A 12 -28.53 14.32 5.47
C PRO A 12 -29.51 13.14 5.30
N ASP A 13 -30.31 13.13 4.23
CA ASP A 13 -31.25 12.04 3.94
C ASP A 13 -30.53 10.72 3.65
N HIS A 14 -29.43 10.76 2.91
CA HIS A 14 -28.59 9.58 2.65
C HIS A 14 -28.01 9.03 3.96
N ILE A 15 -27.49 9.91 4.83
CA ILE A 15 -26.94 9.52 6.13
C ILE A 15 -28.03 8.89 7.02
N SER A 16 -29.24 9.47 7.03
CA SER A 16 -30.38 8.94 7.78
C SER A 16 -30.79 7.55 7.28
N ALA A 17 -30.82 7.35 5.95
CA ALA A 17 -31.10 6.05 5.36
C ALA A 17 -30.02 5.01 5.70
N MET A 18 -28.74 5.37 5.60
CA MET A 18 -27.61 4.50 5.99
C MET A 18 -27.70 4.13 7.49
N ALA A 19 -27.95 5.10 8.37
CA ALA A 19 -28.06 4.87 9.81
C ALA A 19 -29.22 3.92 10.15
N LYS A 20 -30.37 4.06 9.47
CA LYS A 20 -31.51 3.14 9.63
C LYS A 20 -31.16 1.73 9.16
N ALA A 21 -30.55 1.59 7.99
CA ALA A 21 -30.20 0.29 7.41
C ALA A 21 -29.14 -0.47 8.22
N LEU A 22 -28.21 0.25 8.86
CA LEU A 22 -27.10 -0.34 9.63
C LEU A 22 -27.44 -0.56 11.12
N LYS A 23 -28.61 -0.12 11.59
CA LYS A 23 -28.99 -0.21 13.00
C LYS A 23 -28.99 -1.67 13.47
N GLY A 24 -28.23 -1.95 14.52
CA GLY A 24 -28.14 -3.28 15.14
C GLY A 24 -27.18 -4.26 14.46
N ILE A 25 -26.50 -3.85 13.38
CA ILE A 25 -25.46 -4.68 12.75
C ILE A 25 -24.16 -4.56 13.57
N ALA A 26 -23.61 -5.71 13.97
CA ALA A 26 -22.35 -5.74 14.70
C ALA A 26 -21.17 -5.27 13.81
N PRO A 27 -20.18 -4.54 14.35
CA PRO A 27 -18.99 -4.17 13.61
C PRO A 27 -18.19 -5.39 13.13
N ARG A 28 -17.52 -5.25 11.98
CA ARG A 28 -16.54 -6.24 11.52
C ARG A 28 -15.42 -6.40 12.57
N GLN A 29 -15.05 -7.63 12.89
CA GLN A 29 -13.87 -7.93 13.70
C GLN A 29 -12.64 -8.04 12.79
N PRO A 30 -11.70 -7.08 12.80
CA PRO A 30 -10.47 -7.21 12.03
C PRO A 30 -9.55 -8.28 12.64
N PRO A 31 -8.74 -8.98 11.82
CA PRO A 31 -7.66 -9.80 12.36
C PRO A 31 -6.66 -8.92 13.11
N ASN A 32 -6.13 -9.42 14.23
CA ASN A 32 -5.19 -8.67 15.08
C ASN A 32 -3.87 -8.35 14.36
N ASP A 33 -3.35 -9.31 13.58
CA ASP A 33 -2.15 -9.13 12.76
C ASP A 33 -2.27 -9.97 11.48
N PRO A 34 -2.88 -9.43 10.40
CA PRO A 34 -3.08 -10.17 9.15
C PRO A 34 -1.79 -10.46 8.38
N HIS A 35 -0.67 -9.82 8.74
CA HIS A 35 0.59 -9.92 8.01
C HIS A 35 1.74 -10.35 8.95
N ALA A 36 1.40 -10.97 10.08
CA ALA A 36 2.35 -11.44 11.08
C ALA A 36 3.48 -12.25 10.42
N GLY A 37 4.73 -11.86 10.69
CA GLY A 37 5.91 -12.55 10.16
C GLY A 37 6.25 -12.23 8.71
N ASN A 38 5.55 -11.29 8.06
CA ASN A 38 5.89 -10.81 6.72
C ASN A 38 6.49 -9.41 6.76
N MET A 39 7.47 -9.15 5.88
CA MET A 39 7.92 -7.81 5.52
C MET A 39 7.00 -7.24 4.42
N LEU A 40 6.48 -6.03 4.62
CA LEU A 40 5.60 -5.34 3.69
C LEU A 40 6.33 -4.15 3.06
N LEU A 41 6.40 -4.14 1.73
CA LEU A 41 6.96 -3.08 0.90
C LEU A 41 5.91 -2.65 -0.13
N SER A 42 6.09 -1.50 -0.79
CA SER A 42 5.23 -1.08 -1.89
C SER A 42 5.95 -0.16 -2.84
N GLY A 43 5.70 -0.34 -4.14
CA GLY A 43 5.86 0.70 -5.16
C GLY A 43 4.48 1.21 -5.53
N LEU A 44 4.13 1.07 -6.81
CA LEU A 44 2.73 1.20 -7.27
C LEU A 44 1.86 0.00 -6.86
N GLU A 45 2.48 -1.16 -6.70
CA GLU A 45 1.85 -2.40 -6.25
C GLU A 45 2.44 -2.84 -4.91
N PRO A 46 1.64 -3.50 -4.04
CA PRO A 46 2.15 -4.05 -2.79
C PRO A 46 3.08 -5.23 -3.05
N MET A 47 4.15 -5.32 -2.25
CA MET A 47 5.09 -6.44 -2.26
C MET A 47 5.22 -7.01 -0.84
N THR A 48 4.88 -8.27 -0.67
CA THR A 48 4.97 -8.98 0.61
C THR A 48 6.08 -10.03 0.55
N VAL A 49 7.00 -9.98 1.51
CA VAL A 49 8.09 -10.95 1.66
C VAL A 49 7.87 -11.70 2.97
N GLY A 50 7.40 -12.93 2.87
CA GLY A 50 7.12 -13.82 4.00
C GLY A 50 8.09 -15.00 4.10
N PRO A 51 7.89 -15.89 5.10
CA PRO A 51 8.79 -17.02 5.37
C PRO A 51 8.97 -18.01 4.20
N PHE A 52 7.98 -18.09 3.31
CA PHE A 52 7.99 -18.96 2.13
C PHE A 52 8.26 -18.21 0.82
N THR A 53 8.52 -16.90 0.89
CA THR A 53 8.96 -16.15 -0.29
C THR A 53 10.37 -16.61 -0.64
N ASN A 54 10.58 -16.92 -1.92
CA ASN A 54 11.91 -17.24 -2.44
C ASN A 54 12.86 -16.04 -2.31
N PHE A 55 14.11 -16.22 -2.74
CA PHE A 55 15.10 -15.15 -2.68
C PHE A 55 14.63 -13.90 -3.44
N VAL A 56 14.58 -12.77 -2.72
CA VAL A 56 14.21 -11.47 -3.27
C VAL A 56 15.49 -10.74 -3.70
N ASN A 57 15.60 -10.50 -5.00
CA ASN A 57 16.72 -9.76 -5.55
C ASN A 57 16.50 -8.25 -5.41
N ILE A 58 17.49 -7.54 -4.87
CA ILE A 58 17.52 -6.06 -4.79
C ILE A 58 18.49 -5.55 -5.85
N GLY A 59 18.01 -4.69 -6.74
CA GLY A 59 18.82 -4.18 -7.85
C GLY A 59 19.96 -3.27 -7.38
N GLU A 60 21.20 -3.65 -7.66
CA GLU A 60 22.40 -2.89 -7.23
C GLU A 60 22.87 -1.81 -8.23
N ARG A 61 22.40 -1.88 -9.48
CA ARG A 61 23.03 -1.15 -10.61
C ARG A 61 22.82 0.37 -10.57
N CYS A 62 21.80 0.84 -9.86
CA CYS A 62 21.56 2.27 -9.64
C CYS A 62 22.43 2.79 -8.47
N ASN A 63 23.75 2.61 -8.58
CA ASN A 63 24.74 2.97 -7.57
C ASN A 63 25.95 3.65 -8.26
N VAL A 64 26.26 4.89 -7.88
CA VAL A 64 27.32 5.70 -8.51
C VAL A 64 28.72 5.11 -8.30
N ALA A 65 28.97 4.44 -7.17
CA ALA A 65 30.27 3.81 -6.91
C ALA A 65 30.40 2.44 -7.63
N GLY A 66 29.31 1.68 -7.69
CA GLY A 66 29.30 0.31 -8.21
C GLY A 66 29.03 0.16 -9.71
N SER A 67 28.48 1.19 -10.37
CA SER A 67 28.07 1.11 -11.78
C SER A 67 28.67 2.24 -12.61
N ARG A 68 29.67 1.90 -13.43
CA ARG A 68 30.37 2.87 -14.31
C ARG A 68 29.41 3.62 -15.23
N ARG A 69 28.42 2.92 -15.82
CA ARG A 69 27.42 3.54 -16.69
C ARG A 69 26.53 4.52 -15.91
N PHE A 70 26.02 4.10 -14.75
CA PHE A 70 25.16 4.96 -13.92
C PHE A 70 25.92 6.19 -13.42
N CYS A 71 27.15 6.03 -12.94
CA CYS A 71 28.04 7.13 -12.55
C CYS A 71 28.20 8.18 -13.65
N ASN A 72 28.45 7.74 -14.89
CA ASN A 72 28.63 8.65 -16.03
C ASN A 72 27.33 9.38 -16.39
N LEU A 73 26.18 8.71 -16.36
CA LEU A 73 24.87 9.33 -16.63
C LEU A 73 24.55 10.41 -15.59
N ILE A 74 24.73 10.10 -14.29
CA ILE A 74 24.49 11.05 -13.20
C ILE A 74 25.45 12.24 -13.29
N LYS A 75 26.75 12.02 -13.54
CA LYS A 75 27.74 13.11 -13.67
C LYS A 75 27.45 14.07 -14.83
N ASN A 76 26.85 13.56 -15.90
CA ASN A 76 26.50 14.34 -17.08
C ASN A 76 25.04 14.85 -17.04
N GLU A 77 24.36 14.74 -15.88
CA GLU A 77 22.96 15.14 -15.69
C GLU A 77 21.98 14.54 -16.70
N ASN A 78 22.30 13.35 -17.22
CA ASN A 78 21.46 12.65 -18.19
C ASN A 78 20.60 11.60 -17.46
N TYR A 79 19.42 12.04 -17.00
CA TYR A 79 18.52 11.24 -16.17
C TYR A 79 17.47 10.43 -16.95
N GLU A 80 17.26 10.76 -18.23
CA GLU A 80 16.35 10.08 -19.15
C GLU A 80 17.10 9.07 -20.03
#